data_AF-A0A3P8WJH1-F1
#
_entry.id   AF-A0A3P8WJH1-F1
#
_cell.length_a   1.000
_cell.length_b   1.000
_cell.length_c   1.000
_cell.angle_alpha   90.00
_cell.angle_beta   90.00
_cell.angle_gamma   90.00
#
_symmetry.space_group_name_H-M   'P 1'
#
loop_
_entity.id
_entity.type
_entity.pdbx_description
1 polymer ?
#
loop_
_entity_poly.entity_id
_entity_poly.type
_entity_poly.pdbx_seq_one_letter_code
_entity_poly.pdbx_strand_id
1 'polypeptide(L)'
;MENTIEVILQDHSSTLLNSKSQPVVTACTGALFTAMYGLWGLFTVPVFRKIPWRLKLLEGRGRLADLGSGDGRLVFAAAFAGFQCTGFEINSLLVIYSTSKATFLEENLWKTDLSSYNNVTAFLAPGVMEVLGEKLLKELPDDACVTACRFPLPNWLQRSSVGSGLDETFAYDISTVRSQLGNVQVKMV
;
A
#
# COMPACT_ATOMS: atom_id res chain seq x y z
N MET A 1 -11.44 31.50 -67.29
CA MET A 1 -10.27 32.05 -66.58
C MET A 1 -10.13 31.26 -65.27
N GLU A 2 -10.01 29.94 -65.38
CA GLU A 2 -10.27 28.98 -64.29
C GLU A 2 -9.00 28.29 -63.80
N ASN A 3 -7.83 28.93 -63.82
CA ASN A 3 -6.59 28.14 -63.95
C ASN A 3 -5.46 28.52 -62.99
N THR A 4 -5.72 28.71 -61.69
CA THR A 4 -4.61 28.81 -60.73
C THR A 4 -4.97 28.31 -59.33
N ILE A 5 -6.11 28.72 -58.78
CA ILE A 5 -6.48 28.34 -57.41
C ILE A 5 -6.84 26.85 -57.32
N GLU A 6 -7.57 26.31 -58.28
CA GLU A 6 -7.91 24.88 -58.31
C GLU A 6 -6.67 24.00 -58.52
N VAL A 7 -5.73 24.43 -59.38
CA VAL A 7 -4.48 23.71 -59.62
C VAL A 7 -3.62 23.64 -58.36
N ILE A 8 -3.54 24.74 -57.60
CA ILE A 8 -2.79 24.78 -56.33
C ILE A 8 -3.47 23.93 -55.25
N LEU A 9 -4.81 23.98 -55.14
CA LEU A 9 -5.53 23.15 -54.17
C LEU A 9 -5.43 21.66 -54.52
N GLN A 10 -5.44 21.32 -55.80
CA GLN A 10 -5.30 19.94 -56.27
C GLN A 10 -3.87 19.42 -56.10
N ASP A 11 -2.85 20.26 -56.30
CA ASP A 11 -1.45 19.92 -56.03
C ASP A 11 -1.20 19.69 -54.53
N HIS A 12 -1.72 20.58 -53.67
CA HIS A 12 -1.53 20.51 -52.22
C HIS A 12 -2.30 19.35 -51.56
N SER A 13 -3.48 19.01 -52.09
CA SER A 13 -4.23 17.83 -51.66
C SER A 13 -3.62 16.54 -52.21
N SER A 14 -3.06 16.56 -53.43
CA SER A 14 -2.31 15.43 -53.97
C SER A 14 -1.01 15.16 -53.22
N THR A 15 -0.28 16.17 -52.73
CA THR A 15 0.94 15.97 -51.92
C THR A 15 0.63 15.43 -50.52
N LEU A 16 -0.47 15.85 -49.90
CA LEU A 16 -0.93 15.29 -48.63
C LEU A 16 -1.44 13.84 -48.78
N LEU A 17 -2.10 13.51 -49.89
CA LEU A 17 -2.58 12.15 -50.20
C LEU A 17 -1.50 11.22 -50.79
N ASN A 18 -0.44 11.78 -51.40
CA ASN A 18 0.68 11.04 -52.00
C ASN A 18 1.87 10.87 -51.05
N SER A 19 1.70 11.17 -49.76
CA SER A 19 2.49 10.52 -48.72
C SER A 19 2.13 9.03 -48.76
N LYS A 20 2.82 8.29 -49.64
CA LYS A 20 2.66 6.86 -49.89
C LYS A 20 2.60 6.17 -48.53
N SER A 21 1.39 5.84 -48.07
CA SER A 21 1.20 5.20 -46.78
C SER A 21 1.92 3.87 -46.88
N GLN A 22 3.10 3.79 -46.28
CA GLN A 22 3.84 2.55 -46.27
C GLN A 22 3.21 1.73 -45.16
N PRO A 23 2.34 0.74 -45.50
CA PRO A 23 1.57 0.04 -44.48
C PRO A 23 2.51 -0.66 -43.49
N VAL A 24 3.70 -1.07 -43.96
CA VAL A 24 4.78 -1.61 -43.15
C VAL A 24 5.31 -0.60 -42.14
N VAL A 25 5.60 0.64 -42.54
CA VAL A 25 6.11 1.68 -41.62
C VAL A 25 5.07 2.02 -40.57
N THR A 26 3.81 2.17 -40.98
CA THR A 26 2.69 2.46 -40.07
C THR A 26 2.49 1.32 -39.06
N ALA A 27 2.53 0.07 -39.53
CA ALA A 27 2.44 -1.12 -38.68
C ALA A 27 3.63 -1.23 -37.71
N CYS A 28 4.86 -0.97 -38.17
CA CYS A 28 6.06 -0.98 -37.33
C CYS A 28 5.99 0.08 -36.23
N THR A 29 5.58 1.31 -36.57
CA THR A 29 5.41 2.37 -35.56
C THR A 29 4.32 2.02 -34.55
N GLY A 30 3.17 1.49 -35.00
CA GLY A 30 2.10 1.05 -34.11
C GLY A 30 2.55 -0.07 -33.17
N ALA A 31 3.28 -1.06 -33.68
CA ALA A 31 3.83 -2.14 -32.87
C ALA A 31 4.84 -1.63 -31.83
N LEU A 32 5.69 -0.67 -32.19
CA LEU A 32 6.67 -0.06 -31.28
C LEU A 32 5.97 0.70 -30.14
N PHE A 33 4.98 1.53 -30.46
CA PHE A 33 4.20 2.23 -29.43
C PHE A 33 3.46 1.23 -28.55
N THR A 34 2.82 0.21 -29.11
CA THR A 34 2.09 -0.80 -28.33
C THR A 34 3.02 -1.59 -27.42
N ALA A 35 4.23 -1.96 -27.89
CA ALA A 35 5.24 -2.62 -27.08
C ALA A 35 5.77 -1.71 -25.95
N MET A 36 6.02 -0.43 -26.26
CA MET A 36 6.46 0.56 -25.27
C MET A 36 5.38 0.83 -24.21
N TYR A 37 4.11 0.95 -24.61
CA TYR A 37 2.98 1.08 -23.69
C TYR A 37 2.74 -0.21 -22.89
N GLY A 38 2.91 -1.39 -23.49
CA GLY A 38 2.82 -2.67 -22.79
C GLY A 38 3.92 -2.82 -21.73
N LEU A 39 5.15 -2.45 -22.09
CA LEU A 39 6.29 -2.42 -21.17
C LEU A 39 6.06 -1.41 -20.04
N TRP A 40 5.55 -0.21 -20.35
CA TRP A 40 5.21 0.79 -19.35
C TRP A 40 4.03 0.36 -18.45
N GLY A 41 3.06 -0.37 -19.01
CA GLY A 41 1.96 -1.02 -18.30
C GLY A 41 2.47 -2.00 -17.25
N LEU A 42 3.49 -2.81 -17.57
CA LEU A 42 4.11 -3.75 -16.63
C LEU A 42 4.69 -3.07 -15.38
N PHE A 43 5.17 -1.82 -15.50
CA PHE A 43 5.71 -1.05 -14.37
C PHE A 43 4.66 -0.22 -13.61
N THR A 44 3.60 0.22 -14.30
CA THR A 44 2.54 1.05 -13.69
C THR A 44 1.43 0.21 -13.04
N VAL A 45 1.07 -0.93 -13.62
CA VAL A 45 0.02 -1.83 -13.11
C VAL A 45 0.28 -2.35 -11.67
N PRO A 46 1.52 -2.63 -11.21
CA PRO A 46 1.78 -3.00 -9.81
C PRO A 46 1.41 -1.90 -8.82
N VAL A 47 1.62 -0.63 -9.18
CA VAL A 47 1.34 0.55 -8.34
C VAL A 47 -0.16 0.84 -8.24
N PHE A 48 -0.92 0.55 -9.29
CA PHE A 48 -2.39 0.75 -9.32
C PHE A 48 -3.20 -0.46 -8.81
N ARG A 49 -2.57 -1.46 -8.18
CA ARG A 49 -3.32 -2.56 -7.58
C ARG A 49 -4.17 -2.04 -6.41
N LYS A 50 -5.38 -2.60 -6.30
CA LYS A 50 -6.44 -2.30 -5.31
C LYS A 50 -5.86 -1.87 -3.96
N ILE A 51 -6.40 -0.78 -3.44
CA ILE A 51 -6.19 -0.32 -2.06
C ILE A 51 -6.23 -1.55 -1.14
N PRO A 52 -5.17 -1.83 -0.37
CA PRO A 52 -5.14 -3.00 0.49
C PRO A 52 -6.36 -2.94 1.39
N TRP A 53 -7.21 -3.97 1.29
CA TRP A 53 -8.48 -4.06 2.00
C TRP A 53 -8.30 -3.96 3.52
N ARG A 54 -7.08 -4.23 4.02
CA ARG A 54 -6.60 -4.03 5.38
C ARG A 54 -6.81 -2.59 5.89
N LEU A 55 -6.82 -1.59 5.00
CA LEU A 55 -7.10 -0.20 5.36
C LEU A 55 -8.52 0.02 5.89
N LYS A 56 -9.47 -0.88 5.60
CA LYS A 56 -10.85 -0.78 6.10
C LYS A 56 -10.96 -0.98 7.61
N LEU A 57 -9.95 -1.59 8.23
CA LEU A 57 -9.91 -1.86 9.67
C LEU A 57 -9.17 -0.77 10.45
N LEU A 58 -8.53 0.18 9.77
CA LEU A 58 -7.88 1.31 10.43
C LEU A 58 -8.93 2.28 10.94
N GLU A 59 -8.74 2.79 12.16
CA GLU A 59 -9.66 3.73 12.77
C GLU A 59 -9.14 5.16 12.72
N GLY A 60 -10.03 6.07 12.33
CA GLY A 60 -9.82 7.52 12.41
C GLY A 60 -8.74 8.05 11.45
N ARG A 61 -7.99 9.03 11.95
CA ARG A 61 -6.81 9.64 11.31
C ARG A 61 -5.74 9.74 12.37
N GLY A 62 -4.46 9.62 11.99
CA GLY A 62 -3.37 9.73 12.95
C GLY A 62 -2.08 9.11 12.43
N ARG A 63 -1.22 8.71 13.36
CA ARG A 63 0.04 8.05 13.05
C ARG A 63 -0.17 6.54 12.95
N LEU A 64 0.28 5.96 11.85
CA LEU A 64 0.22 4.53 11.54
C LEU A 64 1.63 3.96 11.50
N ALA A 65 1.90 2.88 12.24
CA ALA A 65 3.10 2.08 12.08
C ALA A 65 2.77 0.79 11.33
N ASP A 66 3.50 0.48 10.26
CA ASP A 66 3.38 -0.77 9.52
C ASP A 66 4.58 -1.67 9.76
N LEU A 67 4.38 -2.74 10.53
CA LEU A 67 5.40 -3.69 10.96
C LEU A 67 5.50 -4.83 9.94
N GLY A 68 6.54 -4.79 9.12
CA GLY A 68 6.71 -5.69 7.97
C GLY A 68 6.07 -5.11 6.71
N SER A 69 6.43 -3.88 6.37
CA SER A 69 5.80 -3.12 5.28
C SER A 69 6.07 -3.68 3.87
N GLY A 70 7.06 -4.57 3.73
CA GLY A 70 7.29 -5.33 2.50
C GLY A 70 7.70 -4.47 1.32
N ASP A 71 6.75 -4.16 0.43
CA ASP A 71 6.93 -3.28 -0.73
C ASP A 71 6.32 -1.87 -0.52
N GLY A 72 5.86 -1.58 0.69
CA GLY A 72 5.37 -0.26 1.11
C GLY A 72 3.99 0.13 0.60
N ARG A 73 3.30 -0.73 -0.16
CA ARG A 73 1.97 -0.42 -0.72
C ARG A 73 0.95 -0.02 0.33
N LEU A 74 0.97 -0.65 1.50
CA LEU A 74 0.07 -0.32 2.60
C LEU A 74 0.37 1.07 3.17
N VAL A 75 1.64 1.36 3.42
CA VAL A 75 2.13 2.67 3.90
C VAL A 75 1.74 3.78 2.93
N PHE A 76 1.95 3.61 1.62
CA PHE A 76 1.55 4.60 0.62
C PHE A 76 0.04 4.78 0.54
N ALA A 77 -0.73 3.70 0.54
CA ALA A 77 -2.18 3.78 0.47
C ALA A 77 -2.77 4.43 1.73
N ALA A 78 -2.24 4.15 2.91
CA ALA A 78 -2.63 4.81 4.15
C ALA A 78 -2.24 6.30 4.16
N ALA A 79 -1.05 6.64 3.66
CA ALA A 79 -0.61 8.03 3.54
C ALA A 79 -1.51 8.83 2.59
N PHE A 80 -1.94 8.21 1.49
CA PHE A 80 -2.93 8.79 0.57
C PHE A 80 -4.31 8.95 1.22
N ALA A 81 -4.70 8.03 2.11
CA ALA A 81 -5.91 8.13 2.93
C ALA A 81 -5.82 9.19 4.05
N GLY A 82 -4.66 9.84 4.22
CA GLY A 82 -4.46 10.96 5.14
C GLY A 82 -3.78 10.61 6.46
N PHE A 83 -3.28 9.38 6.62
CA PHE A 83 -2.49 8.99 7.78
C PHE A 83 -1.04 9.46 7.65
N GLN A 84 -0.36 9.65 8.77
CA GLN A 84 1.11 9.76 8.81
C GLN A 84 1.67 8.38 9.06
N CYS A 85 2.26 7.77 8.05
CA CYS A 85 2.60 6.35 8.06
C CYS A 85 4.11 6.15 8.15
N THR A 86 4.52 5.25 9.03
CA THR A 86 5.90 4.78 9.12
C THR A 86 5.93 3.29 8.79
N GLY A 87 6.61 2.92 7.71
CA GLY A 87 6.89 1.53 7.37
C GLY A 87 8.20 1.06 7.98
N PHE A 88 8.14 -0.01 8.77
CA PHE A 88 9.32 -0.68 9.30
C PHE A 88 9.62 -1.90 8.42
N GLU A 89 10.80 -1.91 7.82
CA GLU A 89 11.26 -2.98 6.95
C GLU A 89 12.78 -3.08 6.99
N ILE A 90 13.31 -4.31 6.95
CA ILE A 90 14.76 -4.54 7.01
C ILE A 90 15.44 -4.30 5.66
N ASN A 91 14.66 -4.25 4.58
CA ASN A 91 15.14 -4.00 3.22
C ASN A 91 15.13 -2.51 2.89
N SER A 92 16.32 -1.92 2.78
CA SER A 92 16.58 -0.48 2.62
C SER A 92 16.05 0.17 1.33
N LEU A 93 15.65 -0.61 0.32
CA LEU A 93 15.34 -0.07 -1.01
C LEU A 93 14.10 0.85 -1.04
N LEU A 94 13.23 0.77 -0.04
CA LEU A 94 12.05 1.63 0.09
C LEU A 94 12.35 3.02 0.69
N VAL A 95 13.49 3.18 1.37
CA VAL A 95 13.83 4.43 2.06
C VAL A 95 13.88 5.62 1.10
N ILE A 96 14.34 5.38 -0.14
CA ILE A 96 14.46 6.38 -1.21
C ILE A 96 13.09 6.97 -1.60
N TYR A 97 12.00 6.23 -1.40
CA TYR A 97 10.65 6.64 -1.80
C TYR A 97 9.84 7.30 -0.66
N SER A 98 10.50 7.66 0.44
CA SER A 98 9.84 8.35 1.55
C SER A 98 9.28 9.72 1.13
N THR A 99 8.10 10.06 1.61
CA THR A 99 7.41 11.34 1.43
C THR A 99 7.09 11.98 2.78
N SER A 100 6.54 13.19 2.80
CA SER A 100 6.14 13.86 4.04
C SER A 100 5.06 13.11 4.86
N LYS A 101 4.32 12.18 4.24
CA LYS A 101 3.26 11.39 4.89
C LYS A 101 3.56 9.89 4.97
N ALA A 102 4.55 9.40 4.25
CA ALA A 102 4.97 8.00 4.22
C ALA A 102 6.47 7.93 4.43
N THR A 103 6.92 7.53 5.60
CA THR A 103 8.34 7.39 5.93
C THR A 103 8.69 5.92 6.04
N PHE A 104 9.80 5.49 5.46
CA PHE A 104 10.32 4.14 5.64
C PHE A 104 11.57 4.18 6.50
N LEU A 105 11.59 3.37 7.55
CA LEU A 105 12.72 3.27 8.47
C LEU A 105 13.29 1.87 8.43
N GLU A 106 14.57 1.78 8.12
CA GLU A 106 15.36 0.56 8.29
C GLU A 106 15.78 0.45 9.75
N GLU A 107 14.81 0.12 10.60
CA GLU A 107 15.04 -0.08 12.02
C GLU A 107 14.51 -1.42 12.48
N ASN A 108 15.15 -1.95 13.51
CA ASN A 108 14.66 -3.14 14.16
C ASN A 108 13.39 -2.78 14.95
N LEU A 109 12.26 -3.31 14.51
CA LEU A 109 10.95 -3.09 15.12
C LEU A 109 10.93 -3.33 16.64
N TRP A 110 11.78 -4.21 17.17
CA TRP A 110 11.84 -4.51 18.60
C TRP A 110 12.43 -3.37 19.42
N LYS A 111 13.30 -2.56 18.81
CA LYS A 111 13.99 -1.44 19.46
C LYS A 111 13.26 -0.11 19.30
N THR A 112 12.41 0.01 18.29
CA THR A 112 11.67 1.24 18.03
C THR A 112 10.56 1.44 19.07
N ASP A 113 10.36 2.69 19.48
CA ASP A 113 9.27 3.09 20.37
C ASP A 113 7.95 3.24 19.59
N LEU A 114 6.95 2.45 19.97
CA LEU A 114 5.63 2.47 19.36
C LEU A 114 4.61 3.38 20.07
N SER A 115 4.97 4.01 21.19
CA SER A 115 4.06 4.79 22.04
C SER A 115 3.37 5.97 21.34
N SER A 116 3.97 6.45 20.26
CA SER A 116 3.50 7.62 19.52
C SER A 116 2.58 7.28 18.33
N TYR A 117 2.21 6.02 18.16
CA TYR A 117 1.32 5.53 17.10
C TYR A 117 -0.04 5.11 17.65
N ASN A 118 -1.11 5.64 17.04
CA ASN A 118 -2.49 5.28 17.38
C ASN A 118 -3.00 4.09 16.57
N ASN A 119 -2.38 3.82 15.42
CA ASN A 119 -2.72 2.68 14.59
C ASN A 119 -1.45 1.86 14.33
N VAL A 120 -1.54 0.54 14.48
CA VAL A 120 -0.44 -0.37 14.15
C VAL A 120 -0.95 -1.49 13.26
N THR A 121 -0.28 -1.74 12.15
CA THR A 121 -0.51 -2.92 11.30
C THR A 121 0.68 -3.86 11.43
N ALA A 122 0.40 -5.17 11.49
CA ALA A 122 1.43 -6.19 11.56
C ALA A 122 1.16 -7.30 10.54
N PHE A 123 2.16 -7.61 9.72
CA PHE A 123 2.14 -8.75 8.81
C PHE A 123 3.41 -9.58 9.00
N LEU A 124 3.46 -10.32 10.11
CA LEU A 124 4.64 -11.07 10.52
C LEU A 124 4.36 -12.58 10.56
N ALA A 125 5.41 -13.37 10.83
CA ALA A 125 5.31 -14.82 11.00
C ALA A 125 4.58 -15.20 12.31
N PRO A 126 3.88 -16.35 12.38
CA PRO A 126 3.10 -16.74 13.55
C PRO A 126 3.96 -16.86 14.82
N GLY A 127 5.22 -17.33 14.69
CA GLY A 127 6.13 -17.48 15.83
C GLY A 127 6.59 -16.17 16.48
N VAL A 128 6.36 -15.02 15.86
CA VAL A 128 6.69 -13.70 16.45
C VAL A 128 5.47 -12.93 16.94
N MET A 129 4.25 -13.40 16.65
CA MET A 129 3.02 -12.69 17.02
C MET A 129 2.84 -12.61 18.54
N GLU A 130 3.23 -13.65 19.28
CA GLU A 130 3.13 -13.66 20.75
C GLU A 130 4.01 -12.57 21.39
N VAL A 131 5.30 -12.56 21.03
CA VAL A 131 6.27 -11.56 21.53
C VAL A 131 5.90 -10.15 21.07
N LEU A 132 5.36 -10.03 19.85
CA LEU A 132 4.83 -8.75 19.36
C LEU A 132 3.69 -8.26 20.25
N GLY A 133 2.75 -9.13 20.61
CA GLY A 133 1.63 -8.79 21.50
C GLY A 133 2.11 -8.18 22.82
N GLU A 134 3.10 -8.79 23.47
CA GLU A 134 3.66 -8.26 24.72
C GLU A 134 4.25 -6.85 24.56
N LYS A 135 4.99 -6.62 23.47
CA LYS A 135 5.55 -5.29 23.17
C LYS A 135 4.44 -4.26 22.94
N LEU A 136 3.43 -4.60 22.14
CA LEU A 136 2.32 -3.70 21.83
C LEU A 136 1.52 -3.35 23.09
N LEU A 137 1.26 -4.32 23.97
CA LEU A 137 0.59 -4.08 25.25
C LEU A 137 1.39 -3.21 26.21
N LYS A 138 2.71 -3.17 26.07
CA LYS A 138 3.58 -2.35 26.94
C LYS A 138 3.72 -0.92 26.44
N GLU A 139 3.83 -0.75 25.12
CA GLU A 139 4.22 0.54 24.53
C GLU A 139 3.04 1.35 24.00
N LEU A 140 2.00 0.71 23.46
CA LEU A 140 0.92 1.46 22.81
C LEU A 140 0.03 2.22 23.80
N PRO A 141 -0.52 3.37 23.40
CA PRO A 141 -1.51 4.07 24.21
C PRO A 141 -2.83 3.28 24.26
N ASP A 142 -3.68 3.57 25.25
CA ASP A 142 -4.95 2.85 25.46
C ASP A 142 -5.93 3.00 24.30
N ASP A 143 -5.91 4.13 23.60
CA ASP A 143 -6.75 4.44 22.44
C ASP A 143 -6.21 3.86 21.12
N ALA A 144 -5.12 3.08 21.17
CA ALA A 144 -4.53 2.51 19.97
C ALA A 144 -5.30 1.30 19.43
N CYS A 145 -5.43 1.27 18.10
CA CYS A 145 -5.96 0.15 17.35
C CYS A 145 -4.82 -0.66 16.70
N VAL A 146 -4.88 -1.98 16.85
CA VAL A 146 -3.91 -2.92 16.27
C VAL A 146 -4.61 -3.78 15.23
N THR A 147 -4.00 -3.92 14.06
CA THR A 147 -4.48 -4.72 12.95
C THR A 147 -3.47 -5.81 12.61
N ALA A 148 -3.77 -7.07 12.96
CA ALA A 148 -2.92 -8.22 12.67
C ALA A 148 -3.40 -8.93 11.40
N CYS A 149 -2.49 -9.10 10.44
CA CYS A 149 -2.80 -9.69 9.15
C CYS A 149 -2.39 -11.17 9.13
N ARG A 150 -3.25 -12.03 8.56
CA ARG A 150 -3.09 -13.48 8.36
C ARG A 150 -3.01 -14.33 9.62
N PHE A 151 -2.33 -13.85 10.66
CA PHE A 151 -2.17 -14.54 11.93
C PHE A 151 -2.73 -13.66 13.05
N PRO A 152 -3.67 -14.17 13.88
CA PRO A 152 -4.17 -13.42 15.01
C PRO A 152 -3.12 -13.33 16.13
N LEU A 153 -3.27 -12.33 17.00
CA LEU A 153 -2.48 -12.23 18.23
C LEU A 153 -2.98 -13.25 19.26
N PRO A 154 -2.11 -14.13 19.79
CA PRO A 154 -2.52 -15.13 20.78
C PRO A 154 -3.13 -14.48 22.02
N ASN A 155 -4.19 -15.08 22.57
CA ASN A 155 -4.86 -14.64 23.81
C ASN A 155 -5.54 -13.27 23.76
N TRP A 156 -5.58 -12.61 22.60
CA TRP A 156 -6.23 -11.31 22.44
C TRP A 156 -7.66 -11.46 21.94
N LEU A 157 -8.58 -10.71 22.55
CA LEU A 157 -9.95 -10.62 22.06
C LEU A 157 -10.02 -9.72 20.83
N GLN A 158 -10.33 -10.29 19.68
CA GLN A 158 -10.55 -9.55 18.43
C GLN A 158 -11.85 -8.74 18.48
N ARG A 159 -11.79 -7.47 18.04
CA ARG A 159 -12.96 -6.60 17.89
C ARG A 159 -13.74 -6.95 16.62
N SER A 160 -13.03 -7.19 15.53
CA SER A 160 -13.60 -7.57 14.24
C SER A 160 -12.55 -8.27 13.39
N SER A 161 -12.99 -9.10 12.45
CA SER A 161 -12.13 -9.64 11.40
C SER A 161 -12.74 -9.35 10.02
N VAL A 162 -11.87 -9.20 9.01
CA VAL A 162 -12.26 -9.00 7.62
C VAL A 162 -11.44 -9.96 6.75
N GLY A 163 -12.09 -10.51 5.72
CA GLY A 163 -11.48 -11.40 4.75
C GLY A 163 -11.66 -12.88 5.09
N SER A 164 -10.87 -13.75 4.44
CA SER A 164 -10.99 -15.20 4.59
C SER A 164 -9.68 -15.90 4.23
N GLY A 165 -9.29 -16.92 5.01
CA GLY A 165 -8.12 -17.75 4.73
C GLY A 165 -6.81 -16.98 4.84
N LEU A 166 -6.01 -16.96 3.77
CA LEU A 166 -4.71 -16.27 3.75
C LEU A 166 -4.84 -14.73 3.76
N ASP A 167 -6.01 -14.23 3.40
CA ASP A 167 -6.37 -12.82 3.40
C ASP A 167 -7.29 -12.49 4.59
N GLU A 168 -7.15 -13.16 5.73
CA GLU A 168 -7.85 -12.75 6.95
C GLU A 168 -7.06 -11.66 7.70
N THR A 169 -7.73 -10.70 8.31
CA THR A 169 -7.10 -9.68 9.15
C THR A 169 -8.01 -9.37 10.32
N PHE A 170 -7.38 -9.20 11.48
CA PHE A 170 -8.01 -9.08 12.77
C PHE A 170 -7.69 -7.69 13.34
N ALA A 171 -8.72 -6.99 13.81
CA ALA A 171 -8.58 -5.71 14.49
C ALA A 171 -8.78 -5.89 16.00
N TYR A 172 -7.98 -5.17 16.77
CA TYR A 172 -7.94 -5.21 18.22
C TYR A 172 -7.87 -3.78 18.75
N ASP A 173 -8.51 -3.57 19.89
CA ASP A 173 -8.45 -2.32 20.65
C ASP A 173 -7.63 -2.58 21.93
N ILE A 174 -6.56 -1.83 22.13
CA ILE A 174 -5.63 -2.04 23.24
C ILE A 174 -6.33 -1.93 24.60
N SER A 175 -7.25 -0.97 24.75
CA SER A 175 -8.02 -0.79 25.98
C SER A 175 -8.83 -2.05 26.35
N THR A 176 -9.47 -2.66 25.35
CA THR A 176 -10.30 -3.86 25.52
C THR A 176 -9.44 -5.08 25.86
N VAL A 177 -8.31 -5.24 25.18
CA VAL A 177 -7.38 -6.34 25.44
C VAL A 177 -6.79 -6.23 26.84
N ARG A 178 -6.34 -5.03 27.27
CA ARG A 178 -5.82 -4.80 28.63
C ARG A 178 -6.86 -5.11 29.70
N SER A 179 -8.11 -4.66 29.52
CA SER A 179 -9.20 -4.97 30.45
C SER A 179 -9.47 -6.47 30.56
N GLN A 180 -9.49 -7.17 29.43
CA GLN A 180 -9.71 -8.62 29.39
C GLN A 180 -8.58 -9.39 30.10
N LEU A 181 -7.32 -9.09 29.79
CA LEU A 181 -6.17 -9.73 30.41
C LEU A 181 -6.07 -9.43 31.92
N GLY A 182 -6.37 -8.19 32.32
CA GLY A 182 -6.45 -7.82 33.74
C GLY A 182 -7.51 -8.61 34.49
N ASN A 183 -8.70 -8.80 33.91
CA ASN A 183 -9.78 -9.58 34.50
C ASN A 183 -9.47 -11.08 34.60
N VAL A 184 -8.70 -11.63 33.66
CA VAL A 184 -8.24 -13.03 33.73
C VAL A 184 -7.24 -13.21 34.88
N GLN A 185 -6.31 -12.26 35.07
CA GLN A 185 -5.34 -12.31 36.15
C GLN A 185 -6.02 -12.27 37.53
N VAL A 186 -7.04 -11.42 37.70
CA VAL A 186 -7.78 -11.29 38.97
C VAL A 186 -8.63 -12.52 39.31
N LYS A 187 -9.13 -13.26 38.32
CA LYS A 187 -9.92 -14.48 38.55
C LYS A 187 -9.08 -15.71 38.90
N MET A 188 -7.77 -15.65 38.72
CA MET A 188 -6.84 -16.75 38.98
C MET A 188 -6.13 -16.63 40.35
N VAL A 189 -6.46 -15.58 41.12
CA VAL A 189 -5.97 -15.32 42.48
C VAL A 189 -7.13 -15.51 43.46
#